data_AF-A0A933NAA0-F1
#
_entry.id   AF-A0A933NAA0-F1
#
_cell.length_a   1.000
_cell.length_b   1.000
_cell.length_c   1.000
_cell.angle_alpha   90.00
_cell.angle_beta   90.00
_cell.angle_gamma   90.00
#
_symmetry.space_group_name_H-M   'P 1'
#
loop_
_entity.id
_entity.type
_entity.pdbx_description
1 polymer ?
#
loop_
_entity_poly.entity_id
_entity_poly.type
_entity_poly.pdbx_seq_one_letter_code
_entity_poly.pdbx_strand_id
1 'polypeptide(L)'
;MQFVDATDLALTEATALSDYVATSTLLVRTAVFELRCPLEDASALALTRVVDAVLLVVSLGKTELDRAQRLIQLIGRDRIVGCIALRESEPSRKRAAPKASSGGTKVPRFRPRWARSGKGTSDE
;
A
#
# COMPACT_ATOMS: atom_id res chain seq x y z
N MET A 1 16.85 7.83 -8.31
CA MET A 1 15.40 8.13 -8.30
C MET A 1 15.11 8.81 -6.98
N GLN A 2 14.58 10.02 -7.02
CA GLN A 2 14.25 10.81 -5.83
C GLN A 2 12.73 10.90 -5.70
N PHE A 3 12.23 10.71 -4.48
CA PHE A 3 10.84 10.96 -4.15
C PHE A 3 10.75 12.32 -3.48
N VAL A 4 9.80 13.11 -3.96
CA VAL A 4 9.57 14.48 -3.53
C VAL A 4 8.12 14.57 -3.09
N ASP A 5 7.91 14.87 -1.81
CA ASP A 5 6.59 15.19 -1.30
C ASP A 5 6.29 16.65 -1.65
N ALA A 6 5.30 16.86 -2.53
CA ALA A 6 4.83 18.17 -2.93
C ALA A 6 3.37 18.41 -2.51
N THR A 7 2.87 17.66 -1.53
CA THR A 7 1.49 17.78 -1.04
C THR A 7 1.21 19.07 -0.29
N ASP A 8 2.24 19.69 0.30
CA ASP A 8 2.15 20.93 1.08
C ASP A 8 2.97 22.08 0.46
N LEU A 9 3.40 21.94 -0.81
CA LEU A 9 4.14 23.01 -1.48
C LEU A 9 3.18 24.15 -1.85
N ALA A 10 3.18 25.21 -1.04
CA ALA A 10 2.54 26.49 -1.36
C ALA A 10 3.36 27.21 -2.44
N LEU A 11 3.27 26.74 -3.67
CA LEU A 11 3.89 27.37 -4.84
C LEU A 11 2.89 28.33 -5.48
N THR A 12 2.92 29.56 -5.01
CA THR A 12 2.03 30.64 -5.48
C THR A 12 2.33 31.06 -6.92
N GLU A 13 3.51 30.72 -7.45
CA GLU A 13 3.98 31.15 -8.76
C GLU A 13 4.41 29.97 -9.65
N ALA A 14 3.96 29.98 -10.91
CA ALA A 14 4.30 28.97 -11.90
C ALA A 14 5.81 28.90 -12.19
N THR A 15 6.52 30.02 -12.10
CA THR A 15 7.97 30.09 -12.33
C THR A 15 8.74 29.34 -11.25
N ALA A 16 8.42 29.60 -9.97
CA ALA A 16 9.04 28.91 -8.83
C ALA A 16 8.86 27.38 -8.92
N LEU A 17 7.73 26.95 -9.47
CA LEU A 17 7.36 25.56 -9.64
C LEU A 17 8.13 24.89 -10.79
N SER A 18 8.33 25.59 -11.91
CA SER A 18 9.22 25.15 -12.98
C SER A 18 10.67 25.04 -12.51
N ASP A 19 11.17 26.06 -11.80
CA ASP A 19 12.52 26.09 -11.26
C ASP A 19 12.74 24.97 -10.24
N TYR A 20 11.72 24.66 -9.44
CA TYR A 20 11.75 23.55 -8.51
C TYR A 20 11.90 22.19 -9.20
N VAL A 21 11.11 21.95 -10.25
CA VAL A 21 11.20 20.71 -11.06
C VAL A 21 12.54 20.64 -11.78
N ALA A 22 12.99 21.74 -12.37
CA ALA A 22 14.31 21.83 -13.02
C ALA A 22 15.45 21.55 -12.04
N THR A 23 15.44 22.17 -10.86
CA THR A 23 16.46 21.95 -9.83
C THR A 23 16.47 20.50 -9.33
N SER A 24 15.28 19.93 -9.11
CA SER A 24 15.14 18.53 -8.66
C SER A 24 15.62 17.53 -9.71
N THR A 25 15.41 17.81 -10.99
CA THR A 25 15.84 16.95 -12.11
C THR A 25 17.32 17.11 -12.48
N LEU A 26 17.92 18.29 -12.23
CA LEU A 26 19.36 18.51 -12.44
C LEU A 26 20.22 17.67 -11.49
N LEU A 27 19.75 17.44 -10.26
CA LEU A 27 20.45 16.65 -9.26
C LEU A 27 20.26 15.14 -9.44
N VAL A 28 19.14 14.72 -10.05
CA VAL A 28 18.75 13.32 -10.15
C VAL A 28 18.11 13.01 -11.51
N ARG A 29 18.55 11.93 -12.16
CA ARG A 29 18.00 11.47 -13.46
C ARG A 29 16.48 11.25 -13.49
N THR A 30 15.84 11.10 -12.32
CA THR A 30 14.41 10.82 -12.20
C THR A 30 13.91 11.30 -10.84
N ALA A 31 12.90 12.17 -10.85
CA ALA A 31 12.17 12.62 -9.67
C ALA A 31 10.70 12.19 -9.77
N VAL A 32 10.11 11.77 -8.65
CA VAL A 32 8.68 11.45 -8.53
C VAL A 32 8.08 12.39 -7.51
N PHE A 33 7.04 13.11 -7.92
CA PHE A 33 6.36 14.09 -7.08
C PHE A 33 5.03 13.50 -6.60
N GLU A 34 4.83 13.50 -5.29
CA GLU A 34 3.52 13.22 -4.70
C GLU A 34 2.72 14.53 -4.66
N LEU A 35 1.51 14.49 -5.24
CA LEU A 35 0.64 15.66 -5.37
C LEU A 35 -0.72 15.37 -4.76
N ARG A 36 -1.33 16.40 -4.18
CA ARG A 36 -2.76 16.38 -3.87
C ARG A 36 -3.58 16.34 -5.16
N CYS A 37 -4.83 15.91 -5.05
CA CYS A 37 -5.74 15.87 -6.18
C CYS A 37 -5.94 17.28 -6.75
N PRO A 38 -5.69 17.53 -8.06
CA PRO A 38 -5.94 18.83 -8.69
C PRO A 38 -7.39 19.33 -8.63
N LEU A 39 -8.36 18.46 -8.33
CA LEU A 39 -9.75 18.86 -8.08
C LEU A 39 -9.95 19.50 -6.70
N GLU A 40 -9.02 19.27 -5.78
CA GLU A 40 -9.04 19.78 -4.39
C GLU A 40 -8.01 20.90 -4.20
N ASP A 41 -6.92 20.86 -4.96
CA ASP A 41 -5.84 21.84 -4.91
C ASP A 41 -5.43 22.28 -6.33
N ALA A 42 -5.78 23.52 -6.68
CA ALA A 42 -5.47 24.08 -8.00
C ALA A 42 -3.96 24.23 -8.26
N SER A 43 -3.12 24.31 -7.22
CA SER A 43 -1.67 24.43 -7.38
C SER A 43 -1.06 23.14 -7.94
N ALA A 44 -1.63 21.98 -7.59
CA ALA A 44 -1.22 20.68 -8.13
C ALA A 44 -1.38 20.62 -9.66
N LEU A 45 -2.35 21.34 -10.23
CA LEU A 45 -2.53 21.40 -11.68
C LEU A 45 -1.31 22.02 -12.39
N ALA A 46 -0.70 23.05 -11.79
CA ALA A 46 0.50 23.66 -12.36
C ALA A 46 1.68 22.66 -12.40
N LEU A 47 1.85 21.85 -11.33
CA LEU A 47 2.84 20.76 -11.30
C LEU A 47 2.58 19.72 -12.38
N THR A 48 1.33 19.29 -12.57
CA THR A 48 1.01 18.31 -13.62
C THR A 48 1.32 18.79 -15.04
N ARG A 49 1.43 20.11 -15.28
CA ARG A 49 1.76 20.68 -16.60
C ARG A 49 3.24 20.71 -16.91
N VAL A 50 4.10 20.78 -15.89
CA VAL A 50 5.56 20.89 -16.07
C VAL A 50 6.26 19.54 -15.98
N VAL A 51 5.61 18.51 -15.43
CA VAL A 51 6.16 17.15 -15.40
C VAL A 51 6.04 16.46 -16.75
N ASP A 52 6.94 15.51 -17.01
CA ASP A 52 6.96 14.74 -18.26
C ASP A 52 5.76 13.79 -18.37
N ALA A 53 5.31 13.25 -17.24
CA ALA A 53 4.27 12.23 -17.17
C ALA A 53 3.53 12.28 -15.82
N VAL A 54 2.26 11.87 -15.85
CA VAL A 54 1.41 11.77 -14.67
C VAL A 54 0.90 10.34 -14.51
N LEU A 55 0.98 9.82 -13.28
CA LEU A 55 0.40 8.55 -12.89
C LEU A 55 -0.81 8.81 -12.00
N LEU A 56 -1.98 8.32 -12.41
CA LEU A 56 -3.20 8.49 -11.61
C LEU A 56 -3.25 7.44 -10.51
N VAL A 57 -3.56 7.84 -9.28
CA VAL A 57 -3.80 6.91 -8.17
C VAL A 57 -5.27 6.96 -7.79
N VAL A 58 -5.97 5.83 -7.87
CA VAL A 58 -7.40 5.72 -7.53
C VAL A 58 -7.61 4.70 -6.44
N SER A 59 -8.47 5.02 -5.48
CA SER A 59 -8.82 4.11 -4.39
C SER A 59 -10.06 3.31 -4.77
N LEU A 60 -9.92 1.98 -4.84
CA LEU A 60 -11.01 1.07 -5.19
C LEU A 60 -12.15 1.17 -4.18
N GLY A 61 -13.37 1.41 -4.69
CA GLY A 61 -14.57 1.59 -3.87
C GLY A 61 -14.70 2.96 -3.20
N LYS A 62 -13.72 3.87 -3.36
CA LYS A 62 -13.77 5.23 -2.81
C LYS A 62 -13.75 6.31 -3.89
N THR A 63 -12.91 6.15 -4.91
CA THR A 63 -12.82 7.11 -6.01
C THR A 63 -13.99 6.91 -6.96
N GLU A 64 -14.81 7.94 -7.11
CA GLU A 64 -15.89 7.97 -8.10
C GLU A 64 -15.31 8.05 -9.52
N LEU A 65 -15.86 7.26 -10.45
CA LEU A 65 -15.41 7.25 -11.85
C LEU A 65 -15.56 8.61 -12.52
N ASP A 66 -16.62 9.36 -12.22
CA ASP A 66 -16.83 10.71 -12.76
C ASP A 66 -15.73 11.67 -12.31
N ARG A 67 -15.32 11.60 -11.03
CA ARG A 67 -14.17 12.39 -10.52
C ARG A 67 -12.88 12.01 -11.24
N ALA A 68 -12.61 10.72 -11.43
CA ALA A 68 -11.42 10.29 -12.18
C ALA A 68 -11.45 10.80 -13.63
N GLN A 69 -12.61 10.76 -14.28
CA GLN A 69 -12.78 11.26 -15.65
C GLN A 69 -12.56 12.78 -15.75
N ARG A 70 -13.12 13.56 -14.82
CA ARG A 70 -12.88 15.01 -14.76
C ARG A 70 -11.42 15.33 -14.55
N LEU A 71 -10.74 14.58 -13.69
CA LEU A 71 -9.31 14.76 -13.45
C LEU A 71 -8.47 14.45 -14.69
N ILE A 72 -8.81 13.39 -15.43
CA ILE A 72 -8.17 13.05 -16.72
C ILE A 72 -8.37 14.19 -17.74
N GLN A 73 -9.56 14.77 -17.81
CA GLN A 73 -9.84 15.89 -18.70
C GLN A 73 -9.08 17.16 -18.30
N LEU A 74 -8.95 17.41 -17.00
CA LEU A 74 -8.25 18.57 -16.46
C LEU A 74 -6.74 18.52 -16.70
N ILE A 75 -6.13 17.34 -16.52
CA ILE A 75 -4.69 17.11 -16.73
C ILE A 75 -4.36 17.03 -18.23
N GLY A 76 -5.24 16.40 -19.01
CA GLY A 76 -4.97 16.03 -20.40
C GLY A 76 -4.60 14.56 -20.53
N ARG A 77 -5.20 13.89 -21.53
CA ARG A 77 -5.02 12.44 -21.76
C ARG A 77 -3.61 12.08 -22.22
N ASP A 78 -2.94 13.00 -22.90
CA ASP A 78 -1.57 12.88 -23.43
C ASP A 78 -0.51 12.82 -22.33
N ARG A 79 -0.80 13.38 -21.15
CA ARG A 79 0.12 13.42 -20.01
C ARG A 79 0.01 12.20 -19.10
N ILE A 80 -1.09 11.46 -19.16
CA ILE A 80 -1.36 10.34 -18.24
C ILE A 80 -0.76 9.06 -18.82
N VAL A 81 0.26 8.52 -18.14
CA VAL A 81 0.94 7.30 -18.58
C VAL A 81 0.32 6.02 -18.03
N GLY A 82 -0.54 6.14 -17.01
CA GLY A 82 -1.20 4.98 -16.43
C GLY A 82 -2.02 5.32 -15.18
N CYS A 83 -2.54 4.26 -14.56
CA CYS A 83 -3.35 4.33 -13.36
C CYS A 83 -2.97 3.20 -12.39
N ILE A 84 -2.81 3.53 -11.11
CA ILE A 84 -2.66 2.58 -10.01
C ILE A 84 -3.97 2.54 -9.23
N ALA A 85 -4.57 1.36 -9.16
CA ALA A 85 -5.72 1.09 -8.32
C ALA A 85 -5.26 0.60 -6.95
N LEU A 86 -5.45 1.40 -5.91
CA LEU A 86 -5.19 1.02 -4.53
C LEU A 86 -6.41 0.35 -3.92
N ARG A 87 -6.22 -0.87 -3.42
CA ARG A 87 -7.16 -1.48 -2.49
C ARG A 87 -6.70 -1.13 -1.09
N GLU A 88 -7.56 -0.53 -0.28
CA GLU A 88 -7.28 -0.47 1.15
C GLU A 88 -7.19 -1.91 1.66
N SER A 89 -5.98 -2.31 2.07
CA SER A 89 -5.84 -3.53 2.85
C SER A 89 -6.64 -3.30 4.12
N GLU A 90 -7.62 -4.16 4.42
CA GLU A 90 -8.20 -4.18 5.75
C GLU A 90 -7.04 -4.19 6.75
N PRO A 91 -7.03 -3.29 7.76
CA PRO A 91 -5.95 -3.22 8.73
C PRO A 91 -5.85 -4.62 9.31
N SER A 92 -4.75 -5.31 9.01
CA SER A 92 -4.56 -6.74 9.24
C SER A 92 -5.22 -7.09 10.56
N ARG A 93 -6.42 -7.68 10.48
CA ARG A 93 -7.26 -7.96 11.65
C ARG A 93 -6.34 -8.77 12.53
N LYS A 94 -5.79 -8.17 13.61
CA LYS A 94 -4.74 -8.77 14.45
C LYS A 94 -5.17 -10.21 14.57
N ARG A 95 -4.44 -11.13 13.91
CA ARG A 95 -4.76 -12.56 13.97
C ARG A 95 -4.77 -12.81 15.45
N ALA A 96 -5.97 -12.91 16.03
CA ALA A 96 -6.11 -13.11 17.45
C ALA A 96 -5.31 -14.36 17.67
N ALA A 97 -4.17 -14.24 18.37
CA ALA A 97 -3.33 -15.37 18.67
C ALA A 97 -4.29 -16.44 19.16
N PRO A 98 -4.28 -17.65 18.56
CA PRO A 98 -5.22 -18.69 18.95
C PRO A 98 -5.11 -18.77 20.46
N LYS A 99 -6.18 -18.40 21.17
CA LYS A 99 -6.19 -18.44 22.63
C LYS A 99 -5.79 -19.86 22.93
N ALA A 100 -4.58 -20.03 23.48
CA ALA A 100 -4.09 -21.31 23.92
C ALA A 100 -5.20 -21.83 24.84
N SER A 101 -5.97 -22.79 24.34
CA SER A 101 -7.01 -23.42 25.10
C SER A 101 -6.28 -24.10 26.23
N SER A 102 -6.31 -23.49 27.40
CA SER A 102 -5.87 -24.07 28.67
C SER A 102 -6.74 -25.26 29.10
N GLY A 103 -7.57 -25.80 28.19
CA GLY A 103 -8.15 -27.12 28.31
C GLY A 103 -7.03 -28.14 28.19
N GLY A 104 -6.55 -28.62 29.33
CA GLY A 104 -5.54 -29.66 29.41
C GLY A 104 -5.89 -30.82 28.49
N THR A 105 -5.16 -30.92 27.39
CA THR A 105 -5.16 -32.10 26.53
C THR A 105 -4.66 -33.24 27.41
N LYS A 106 -5.58 -34.09 27.89
CA LYS A 106 -5.24 -35.40 28.43
C LYS A 106 -4.56 -36.16 27.32
N VAL A 107 -3.23 -36.08 27.26
CA VAL A 107 -2.44 -36.89 26.35
C VAL A 107 -2.69 -38.34 26.76
N PRO A 108 -3.29 -39.19 25.89
CA PRO A 108 -3.36 -40.60 26.20
C PRO A 108 -1.91 -41.09 26.31
N ARG A 109 -1.52 -41.53 27.51
CA ARG A 109 -0.23 -42.19 27.73
C ARG A 109 -0.20 -43.41 26.83
N PHE A 110 0.55 -43.31 25.74
CA PHE A 110 0.86 -44.42 24.87
C PHE A 110 1.59 -45.47 25.72
N ARG A 111 0.89 -46.55 26.07
CA ARG A 111 1.49 -47.71 26.71
C ARG A 111 1.97 -48.65 25.61
N PRO A 112 3.28 -48.81 25.39
CA PRO A 112 3.77 -49.68 24.35
C PRO A 112 3.38 -51.13 24.66
N ARG A 113 3.01 -51.87 23.60
CA ARG A 113 2.36 -53.18 23.64
C ARG A 113 3.16 -54.26 24.39
N TRP A 114 4.48 -54.10 24.49
CA TRP A 114 5.37 -55.04 25.17
C TRP A 114 5.31 -54.98 26.71
N ALA A 115 4.68 -53.96 27.30
CA ALA A 115 4.51 -53.85 28.76
C ALA A 115 3.43 -54.81 29.33
N ARG A 116 2.84 -55.69 28.50
CA ARG A 116 2.05 -56.85 28.94
C ARG A 116 2.84 -58.14 28.70
N SER A 117 3.86 -58.35 29.51
CA SER A 117 4.42 -59.68 29.77
C SER A 117 4.24 -59.89 31.28
N GLY A 118 3.29 -60.70 31.74
CA GLY A 118 3.30 -62.15 31.53
C GLY A 118 3.96 -62.79 32.74
N LYS A 119 3.39 -62.61 33.94
CA LYS A 119 3.81 -63.34 35.14
C LYS A 119 2.97 -64.61 35.20
N GLY A 120 3.40 -65.62 34.43
CA GLY A 120 2.91 -66.98 34.55
C GLY A 120 3.37 -67.53 35.89
N THR A 121 2.42 -67.87 36.74
CA THR A 121 2.60 -68.73 37.90
C THR A 121 2.71 -70.16 37.38
N SER A 122 3.89 -70.76 37.50
CA SER A 122 4.05 -72.20 37.47
C SER A 122 3.83 -72.70 38.89
N ASP A 123 2.71 -73.38 39.11
CA ASP A 123 2.56 -74.36 40.18
C ASP A 123 3.17 -75.66 39.65
N GLU A 124 4.25 -76.13 40.29
CA GLU A 124 4.62 -77.54 40.49
C GLU A 124 5.78 -77.62 41.51
#